data_AF-A0A261C7G5-F1
#
_entry.id   AF-A0A261C7G5-F1
#
_cell.length_a   1.000
_cell.length_b   1.000
_cell.length_c   1.000
_cell.angle_alpha   90.00
_cell.angle_beta   90.00
_cell.angle_gamma   90.00
#
_symmetry.space_group_name_H-M   'P 1'
#
loop_
_entity.id
_entity.type
_entity.pdbx_description
1 polymer ?
#
loop_
_entity_poly.entity_id
_entity_poly.type
_entity_poly.pdbx_seq_one_letter_code
_entity_poly.pdbx_strand_id
1 'polypeptide(L)'
;MTHRANQIGFDADFLQKLRAIELRKSSLDPLKKEHNDAKLRHHAARLRGMESHKKKYQKRQNGAVSQNEEERREKYLKLKAEAEAGTVQANKDALICGICLENYDDDEKLPNVLECGHTLCLECLNNLEECKDNFVNCPFCRNECSTRNCPTNLFTLNKVSNKVTYTHQRDFDQGHFPKFLQPNGDGTLLNYFGEVIGGLNKPQIYAKPPGARTTPHTENNSLALVNLNLGPGNCEWL
;
A
#
# COMPACT_ATOMS: atom_id res chain seq x y z
N MET A 1 35.95 9.95 77.17
CA MET A 1 35.34 9.99 75.83
C MET A 1 36.41 9.66 74.81
N THR A 2 36.43 8.44 74.27
CA THR A 2 37.27 8.08 73.13
C THR A 2 36.42 7.30 72.14
N HIS A 3 35.94 7.99 71.10
CA HIS A 3 35.26 7.39 69.97
C HIS A 3 36.27 6.53 69.18
N ARG A 4 36.08 5.21 69.16
CA ARG A 4 36.73 4.34 68.16
C ARG A 4 35.90 4.38 66.88
N ALA A 5 36.51 4.88 65.81
CA ALA A 5 35.96 4.79 64.47
C ALA A 5 35.85 3.32 64.04
N ASN A 6 34.66 2.87 63.66
CA ASN A 6 34.45 1.57 63.03
C ASN A 6 35.03 1.62 61.60
N GLN A 7 36.22 1.06 61.41
CA GLN A 7 36.69 0.69 60.08
C GLN A 7 36.00 -0.61 59.67
N ILE A 8 35.15 -0.54 58.65
CA ILE A 8 34.58 -1.72 58.00
C ILE A 8 35.71 -2.32 57.15
N GLY A 9 36.44 -3.29 57.72
CA GLY A 9 37.41 -4.08 56.97
C GLY A 9 36.68 -5.14 56.14
N PHE A 10 36.81 -5.08 54.82
CA PHE A 10 36.35 -6.16 53.94
C PHE A 10 37.24 -7.39 54.16
N ASP A 11 36.65 -8.58 54.35
CA ASP A 11 37.42 -9.80 54.57
C ASP A 11 38.24 -10.20 53.33
N ALA A 12 39.27 -11.03 53.53
CA ALA A 12 40.18 -11.45 52.48
C ALA A 12 39.50 -12.30 51.38
N ASP A 13 38.46 -13.06 51.73
CA ASP A 13 37.67 -13.88 50.81
C ASP A 13 36.80 -13.01 49.88
N PHE A 14 36.23 -11.92 50.40
CA PHE A 14 35.51 -10.92 49.60
C PHE A 14 36.42 -10.23 48.58
N LEU A 15 37.62 -9.82 49.01
CA LEU A 15 38.61 -9.22 48.12
C LEU A 15 39.11 -10.22 47.05
N GLN A 16 39.23 -11.50 47.40
CA GLN A 16 39.61 -12.55 46.45
C GLN A 16 38.52 -12.80 45.41
N LYS A 17 37.24 -12.82 45.81
CA LYS A 17 36.09 -12.93 44.91
C LYS A 17 35.98 -11.75 43.95
N LEU A 18 36.21 -10.52 44.43
CA LEU A 18 36.23 -9.34 43.57
C LEU A 18 37.33 -9.41 42.51
N ARG A 19 38.55 -9.82 42.89
CA ARG A 19 39.64 -10.03 41.91
C ARG A 19 39.29 -11.08 40.87
N ALA A 20 38.63 -12.18 41.26
CA ALA A 20 38.19 -13.21 40.33
C ALA A 20 37.13 -12.69 39.34
N ILE A 21 36.21 -11.83 39.80
CA ILE A 21 35.22 -11.16 38.95
C ILE A 21 35.89 -10.18 37.98
N GLU A 22 36.86 -9.40 38.46
CA GLU A 22 37.63 -8.45 37.65
C GLU A 22 38.42 -9.16 36.54
N LEU A 23 39.09 -10.27 36.87
CA LEU A 23 39.80 -11.11 35.88
C LEU A 23 38.84 -11.73 34.85
N ARG A 24 37.64 -12.11 35.28
CA ARG A 24 36.64 -12.68 34.38
C ARG A 24 36.04 -11.62 33.46
N LYS A 25 35.89 -10.37 33.93
CA LYS A 25 35.48 -9.24 33.08
C LYS A 25 36.57 -8.90 32.07
N SER A 26 37.82 -8.79 32.49
CA SER A 26 38.93 -8.45 31.61
C SER A 26 39.17 -9.48 30.50
N SER A 27 38.87 -10.76 30.77
CA SER A 27 38.93 -11.82 29.75
C SER A 27 37.72 -11.83 28.80
N LEU A 28 36.57 -11.27 29.19
CA LEU A 28 35.35 -11.21 28.37
C LEU A 28 35.29 -9.95 27.48
N ASP A 29 35.93 -8.85 27.88
CA ASP A 29 35.87 -7.57 27.17
C ASP A 29 36.45 -7.64 25.73
N PRO A 30 37.57 -8.35 25.46
CA PRO A 30 38.06 -8.52 24.09
C PRO A 30 37.08 -9.26 23.19
N LEU A 31 36.40 -10.29 23.70
CA LEU A 31 35.41 -11.08 22.94
C LEU A 31 34.15 -10.26 22.63
N LYS A 32 33.70 -9.44 23.57
CA LYS A 32 32.57 -8.51 23.35
C LYS A 32 32.93 -7.43 22.32
N LYS A 33 34.16 -6.92 22.37
CA LYS A 33 34.66 -5.96 21.38
C LYS A 33 34.71 -6.57 19.99
N GLU A 34 35.27 -7.77 19.86
CA GLU A 34 35.34 -8.50 18.59
C GLU A 34 33.95 -8.77 17.99
N HIS A 35 32.97 -9.17 18.81
CA HIS A 35 31.58 -9.36 18.39
C HIS A 35 30.93 -8.07 17.88
N ASN A 36 31.16 -6.96 18.57
CA ASN A 36 30.65 -5.65 18.15
C ASN A 36 31.32 -5.18 16.85
N ASP A 37 32.62 -5.38 16.71
CA ASP A 37 33.36 -5.07 15.48
C ASP A 37 32.89 -5.95 14.31
N ALA A 38 32.60 -7.23 14.55
CA ALA A 38 32.03 -8.13 13.55
C ALA A 38 30.62 -7.69 13.11
N LYS A 39 29.77 -7.28 14.05
CA LYS A 39 28.46 -6.70 13.74
C LYS A 39 28.58 -5.42 12.90
N LEU A 40 29.53 -4.54 13.25
CA LEU A 40 29.76 -3.30 12.51
C LEU A 40 30.24 -3.58 11.08
N ARG A 41 31.14 -4.56 10.89
CA ARG A 41 31.59 -5.02 9.56
C ARG A 41 30.44 -5.59 8.72
N HIS A 42 29.59 -6.41 9.33
CA HIS A 42 28.43 -6.99 8.65
C HIS A 42 27.41 -5.92 8.24
N HIS A 43 27.13 -4.96 9.12
CA HIS A 43 26.27 -3.83 8.82
C HIS A 43 26.82 -2.96 7.69
N ALA A 44 28.12 -2.64 7.71
CA ALA A 44 28.77 -1.89 6.65
C ALA A 44 28.75 -2.64 5.29
N ALA A 45 28.91 -3.96 5.29
CA ALA A 45 28.78 -4.78 4.09
C ALA A 45 27.36 -4.76 3.52
N ARG A 46 26.35 -4.83 4.40
CA ARG A 46 24.93 -4.73 4.01
C ARG A 46 24.60 -3.37 3.40
N LEU A 47 25.10 -2.26 3.98
CA LEU A 47 24.96 -0.91 3.41
C LEU A 47 25.59 -0.81 2.02
N ARG A 48 26.82 -1.30 1.83
CA ARG A 48 27.47 -1.33 0.51
C ARG A 48 26.70 -2.16 -0.52
N GLY A 49 26.09 -3.27 -0.10
CA GLY A 49 25.22 -4.08 -0.93
C GLY A 49 23.96 -3.33 -1.37
N MET A 50 23.32 -2.63 -0.43
CA MET A 50 22.14 -1.79 -0.72
C MET A 50 22.47 -0.62 -1.66
N GLU A 51 23.61 0.06 -1.47
CA GLU A 51 24.09 1.13 -2.35
C GLU A 51 24.34 0.64 -3.78
N SER A 52 24.92 -0.56 -3.91
CA SER A 52 25.20 -1.21 -5.20
C SER A 52 23.90 -1.62 -5.90
N HIS A 53 22.90 -2.09 -5.14
CA HIS A 53 21.59 -2.43 -5.68
C HIS A 53 20.80 -1.19 -6.11
N LYS A 54 20.87 -0.09 -5.35
CA LYS A 54 20.32 1.22 -5.70
C LYS A 54 20.91 1.75 -7.01
N LYS A 55 22.24 1.69 -7.18
CA LYS A 55 22.91 2.08 -8.44
C LYS A 55 22.50 1.21 -9.62
N LYS A 56 22.33 -0.11 -9.44
CA LYS A 56 21.82 -1.01 -10.48
C LYS A 56 20.36 -0.70 -10.86
N TYR A 57 19.52 -0.39 -9.87
CA TYR A 57 18.11 -0.03 -10.09
C TYR A 57 17.98 1.31 -10.83
N GLN A 58 18.76 2.33 -10.45
CA GLN A 58 18.86 3.61 -11.17
C GLN A 58 19.38 3.42 -12.60
N LYS A 59 20.35 2.53 -12.82
CA LYS A 59 20.85 2.20 -14.16
C LYS A 59 19.81 1.45 -15.02
N ARG A 60 18.94 0.63 -14.42
CA ARG A 60 17.80 -0.02 -15.11
C ARG A 60 16.68 0.96 -15.44
N GLN A 61 16.38 1.91 -14.55
CA GLN A 61 15.43 3.01 -14.83
C GLN A 61 15.90 3.89 -15.99
N ASN A 62 17.21 4.13 -16.10
CA ASN A 62 17.77 4.94 -17.19
C ASN A 62 18.08 4.14 -18.48
N GLY A 63 17.87 2.82 -18.49
CA GLY A 63 18.41 1.91 -19.53
C GLY A 63 17.40 1.10 -20.33
N ALA A 64 16.11 1.14 -20.00
CA ALA A 64 15.06 0.45 -20.77
C ALA A 64 13.66 0.98 -20.40
N VAL A 65 13.37 2.24 -20.73
CA VAL A 65 11.98 2.67 -20.92
C VAL A 65 11.68 2.44 -22.39
N SER A 66 10.83 1.45 -22.67
CA SER A 66 10.28 1.23 -24.01
C SER A 66 9.61 2.53 -24.46
N GLN A 67 9.87 2.97 -25.70
CA GLN A 67 9.28 4.19 -26.29
C GLN A 67 7.76 4.26 -26.10
N ASN A 68 7.08 3.11 -25.99
CA ASN A 68 5.64 3.00 -25.77
C ASN A 68 5.17 3.40 -24.34
N GLU A 69 6.02 3.33 -23.32
CA GLU A 69 5.63 3.71 -21.94
C GLU A 69 5.73 5.22 -21.73
N GLU A 70 6.70 5.87 -22.36
CA GLU A 70 6.87 7.32 -22.32
C GLU A 70 5.73 8.02 -23.08
N GLU A 71 5.36 7.53 -24.26
CA GLU A 71 4.15 7.96 -24.99
C GLU A 71 2.87 7.76 -24.16
N ARG A 72 2.72 6.61 -23.49
CA ARG A 72 1.57 6.35 -22.61
C ARG A 72 1.54 7.31 -21.42
N ARG A 73 2.70 7.66 -20.86
CA ARG A 73 2.83 8.59 -19.74
C ARG A 73 2.53 10.01 -20.17
N GLU A 74 3.00 10.44 -21.34
CA GLU A 74 2.65 11.74 -21.92
C GLU A 74 1.16 11.84 -22.22
N LYS A 75 0.58 10.78 -22.82
CA LYS A 75 -0.87 10.70 -23.08
C LYS A 75 -1.68 10.79 -21.78
N TYR A 76 -1.23 10.10 -20.72
CA TYR A 76 -1.86 10.18 -19.40
C TYR A 76 -1.73 11.57 -18.76
N LEU A 77 -0.55 12.19 -18.83
CA LEU A 77 -0.32 13.53 -18.28
C LEU A 77 -1.14 14.58 -19.02
N LYS A 78 -1.29 14.45 -20.35
CA LYS A 78 -2.13 15.31 -21.17
C LYS A 78 -3.61 15.18 -20.79
N LEU A 79 -4.13 13.96 -20.70
CA LEU A 79 -5.50 13.69 -20.25
C LEU A 79 -5.75 14.20 -18.81
N LYS A 80 -4.76 14.06 -17.93
CA LYS A 80 -4.83 14.56 -16.56
C LYS A 80 -4.88 16.10 -16.52
N ALA A 81 -4.06 16.77 -17.32
CA ALA A 81 -4.04 18.23 -17.45
C ALA A 81 -5.34 18.76 -18.08
N GLU A 82 -5.90 18.09 -19.08
CA GLU A 82 -7.20 18.43 -19.69
C GLU A 82 -8.36 18.26 -18.69
N ALA A 83 -8.32 17.20 -17.87
CA ALA A 83 -9.28 17.00 -16.79
C ALA A 83 -9.15 18.04 -15.65
N GLU A 84 -7.93 18.53 -15.39
CA GLU A 84 -7.66 19.59 -14.41
C GLU A 84 -7.99 20.99 -14.95
N ALA A 85 -7.88 21.19 -16.27
CA ALA A 85 -8.25 22.42 -16.97
C ALA A 85 -9.75 22.52 -17.31
N GLY A 86 -10.55 21.50 -16.98
CA GLY A 86 -12.01 21.51 -17.13
C GLY A 86 -12.51 21.37 -18.57
N THR A 87 -11.65 21.02 -19.54
CA THR A 87 -12.05 20.78 -20.94
C THR A 87 -12.61 19.38 -21.18
N VAL A 88 -12.37 18.45 -20.25
CA VAL A 88 -13.06 17.17 -20.12
C VAL A 88 -13.62 17.09 -18.71
N GLN A 89 -14.93 16.97 -18.58
CA GLN A 89 -15.58 16.76 -17.29
C GLN A 89 -15.28 15.33 -16.79
N ALA A 90 -14.10 15.15 -16.21
CA ALA A 90 -13.81 14.01 -15.37
C ALA A 90 -14.63 14.19 -14.10
N ASN A 91 -15.79 13.55 -14.06
CA ASN A 91 -16.67 13.59 -12.90
C ASN A 91 -16.04 12.75 -11.77
N LYS A 92 -15.02 13.31 -11.11
CA LYS A 92 -14.20 12.59 -10.12
C LYS A 92 -14.99 12.24 -8.86
N ASP A 93 -16.14 12.88 -8.61
CA ASP A 93 -16.87 12.75 -7.35
C ASP A 93 -18.40 12.90 -7.42
N ALA A 94 -19.07 12.96 -8.58
CA ALA A 94 -20.54 13.03 -8.56
C ALA A 94 -21.15 11.71 -8.07
N LEU A 95 -21.80 11.79 -6.92
CA LEU A 95 -22.76 10.80 -6.43
C LEU A 95 -24.14 10.96 -7.08
N ILE A 96 -24.25 11.86 -8.06
CA ILE A 96 -25.50 12.19 -8.75
C ILE A 96 -25.40 11.90 -10.25
N CYS A 97 -26.53 11.51 -10.84
CA CYS A 97 -26.65 11.33 -12.27
C CYS A 97 -26.64 12.67 -13.00
N GLY A 98 -25.86 12.81 -14.07
CA GLY A 98 -25.81 14.05 -14.86
C GLY A 98 -27.03 14.33 -15.75
N ILE A 99 -28.03 13.44 -15.76
CA ILE A 99 -29.27 13.57 -16.56
C ILE A 99 -30.44 13.95 -15.65
N CYS A 100 -30.77 13.11 -14.65
CA CYS A 100 -31.87 13.39 -13.71
C CYS A 100 -31.44 14.22 -12.48
N LEU A 101 -30.14 14.41 -12.25
CA LEU A 101 -29.57 15.13 -11.10
C LEU A 101 -29.89 14.52 -9.72
N GLU A 102 -30.38 13.28 -9.71
CA GLU A 102 -30.64 12.51 -8.49
C GLU A 102 -29.44 11.68 -8.06
N ASN A 103 -29.39 11.30 -6.78
CA ASN A 103 -28.35 10.42 -6.25
C ASN A 103 -28.44 9.04 -6.89
N TYR A 104 -27.29 8.42 -7.13
CA TYR A 104 -27.24 7.00 -7.44
C TYR A 104 -27.64 6.17 -6.22
N ASP A 105 -28.11 4.94 -6.45
CA ASP A 105 -28.45 3.94 -5.43
C ASP A 105 -28.13 2.51 -5.94
N ASP A 106 -28.47 1.48 -5.17
CA ASP A 106 -28.28 0.06 -5.51
C ASP A 106 -29.49 -0.58 -6.19
N ASP A 107 -30.43 0.22 -6.72
CA ASP A 107 -31.67 -0.24 -7.36
C ASP A 107 -31.94 0.50 -8.69
N GLU A 108 -32.93 1.39 -8.76
CA GLU A 108 -33.35 2.07 -9.99
C GLU A 108 -32.33 3.11 -10.47
N LYS A 109 -31.59 3.73 -9.55
CA LYS A 109 -30.53 4.70 -9.84
C LYS A 109 -29.15 4.05 -9.86
N LEU A 110 -29.05 2.79 -10.27
CA LEU A 110 -27.78 2.09 -10.38
C LEU A 110 -26.84 2.79 -11.38
N PRO A 111 -25.59 3.15 -11.00
CA PRO A 111 -24.70 3.90 -11.88
C PRO A 111 -24.08 2.98 -12.94
N ASN A 112 -24.41 3.14 -14.21
CA ASN A 112 -23.91 2.35 -15.33
C ASN A 112 -22.94 3.13 -16.21
N VAL A 113 -21.88 2.48 -16.67
CA VAL A 113 -20.81 3.08 -17.49
C VAL A 113 -21.02 2.75 -18.97
N LEU A 114 -21.09 3.79 -19.81
CA LEU A 114 -21.08 3.64 -21.27
C LEU A 114 -19.67 3.31 -21.77
N GLU A 115 -19.54 2.79 -23.00
CA GLU A 115 -18.25 2.48 -23.64
C GLU A 115 -17.30 3.69 -23.70
N CYS A 116 -17.85 4.91 -23.78
CA CYS A 116 -17.08 6.15 -23.74
C CYS A 116 -16.53 6.53 -22.35
N GLY A 117 -16.92 5.82 -21.29
CA GLY A 117 -16.49 6.03 -19.90
C GLY A 117 -17.39 6.95 -19.07
N HIS A 118 -18.43 7.56 -19.65
CA HIS A 118 -19.40 8.35 -18.89
C HIS A 118 -20.37 7.46 -18.11
N THR A 119 -20.78 7.93 -16.93
CA THR A 119 -21.71 7.21 -16.04
C THR A 119 -23.07 7.92 -16.02
N LEU A 120 -24.15 7.15 -16.11
CA LEU A 120 -25.54 7.58 -15.93
C LEU A 120 -26.32 6.51 -15.15
N CYS A 121 -27.48 6.86 -14.60
CA CYS A 121 -28.26 5.88 -13.85
C CYS A 121 -29.00 4.92 -14.79
N LEU A 122 -29.32 3.71 -14.31
CA LEU A 122 -30.00 2.68 -15.08
C LEU A 122 -31.33 3.16 -15.67
N GLU A 123 -32.15 3.87 -14.90
CA GLU A 123 -33.39 4.45 -15.41
C GLU A 123 -33.14 5.40 -16.59
N CYS A 124 -32.19 6.35 -16.46
CA CYS A 124 -31.87 7.25 -17.57
C CYS A 124 -31.24 6.52 -18.76
N LEU A 125 -30.54 5.40 -18.54
CA LEU A 125 -30.00 4.59 -19.63
C LEU A 125 -31.14 3.91 -20.41
N ASN A 126 -32.08 3.27 -19.72
CA ASN A 126 -33.24 2.63 -20.33
C ASN A 126 -34.08 3.63 -21.14
N ASN A 127 -34.31 4.83 -20.61
CA ASN A 127 -35.05 5.88 -21.31
C ASN A 127 -34.36 6.38 -22.59
N LEU A 128 -33.03 6.22 -22.69
CA LEU A 128 -32.27 6.54 -23.92
C LEU A 128 -32.31 5.38 -24.93
N GLU A 129 -32.37 4.14 -24.47
CA GLU A 129 -32.42 2.93 -25.29
C GLU A 129 -33.68 2.81 -26.14
N GLU A 130 -34.81 3.32 -25.64
CA GLU A 130 -36.10 3.27 -26.34
C GLU A 130 -36.08 3.94 -27.73
N CYS A 131 -35.00 4.66 -28.08
CA CYS A 131 -34.86 5.37 -29.35
C CYS A 131 -34.19 4.57 -30.49
N LYS A 132 -33.29 3.59 -30.24
CA LYS A 132 -32.49 2.91 -31.29
C LYS A 132 -31.97 1.53 -30.87
N ASP A 133 -31.92 0.57 -31.81
CA ASP A 133 -31.45 -0.83 -31.70
C ASP A 133 -30.13 -1.05 -30.91
N ASN A 134 -30.18 -0.97 -29.57
CA ASN A 134 -29.07 -1.18 -28.63
C ASN A 134 -27.89 -0.20 -28.73
N PHE A 135 -28.09 0.98 -29.32
CA PHE A 135 -27.07 2.02 -29.41
C PHE A 135 -27.63 3.37 -28.98
N VAL A 136 -26.89 4.10 -28.16
CA VAL A 136 -27.27 5.43 -27.68
C VAL A 136 -26.13 6.42 -27.92
N ASN A 137 -26.49 7.66 -28.22
CA ASN A 137 -25.51 8.75 -28.21
C ASN A 137 -25.35 9.22 -26.77
N CYS A 138 -24.12 9.17 -26.25
CA CYS A 138 -23.81 9.64 -24.91
C CYS A 138 -24.22 11.13 -24.77
N PRO A 139 -25.03 11.50 -23.77
CA PRO A 139 -25.48 12.89 -23.61
C PRO A 139 -24.35 13.86 -23.23
N PHE A 140 -23.22 13.35 -22.75
CA PHE A 140 -22.08 14.15 -22.28
C PHE A 140 -21.03 14.40 -23.38
N CYS A 141 -20.69 13.39 -24.18
CA CYS A 141 -19.66 13.50 -25.22
C CYS A 141 -20.14 13.23 -26.64
N ARG A 142 -21.41 12.84 -26.82
CA ARG A 142 -22.06 12.54 -28.11
C ARG A 142 -21.49 11.36 -28.87
N ASN A 143 -20.60 10.57 -28.27
CA ASN A 143 -20.14 9.31 -28.85
C ASN A 143 -21.29 8.29 -28.88
N GLU A 144 -21.41 7.56 -29.98
CA GLU A 144 -22.28 6.39 -30.08
C GLU A 144 -21.72 5.27 -29.18
N CYS A 145 -22.57 4.74 -28.32
CA CYS A 145 -22.21 3.72 -27.32
C CYS A 145 -23.19 2.56 -27.43
N SER A 146 -22.68 1.32 -27.42
CA SER A 146 -23.51 0.13 -27.28
C SER A 146 -24.10 0.05 -25.87
N THR A 147 -25.36 -0.35 -25.76
CA THR A 147 -26.03 -0.55 -24.47
C THR A 147 -26.07 -2.00 -24.00
N ARG A 148 -25.63 -2.94 -24.85
CA ARG A 148 -25.77 -4.39 -24.58
C ARG A 148 -24.99 -4.88 -23.36
N ASN A 149 -24.06 -4.09 -22.81
CA ASN A 149 -23.25 -4.42 -21.64
C ASN A 149 -22.67 -3.15 -21.00
N CYS A 150 -23.51 -2.30 -20.41
CA CYS A 150 -23.03 -1.16 -19.61
C CYS A 150 -22.76 -1.60 -18.16
N PRO A 151 -21.50 -1.85 -17.76
CA PRO A 151 -21.21 -2.33 -16.42
C PRO A 151 -21.53 -1.28 -15.36
N THR A 152 -21.89 -1.74 -14.17
CA THR A 152 -22.06 -0.87 -13.01
C THR A 152 -20.73 -0.23 -12.61
N ASN A 153 -20.73 1.08 -12.40
CA ASN A 153 -19.65 1.83 -11.81
C ASN A 153 -19.56 1.53 -10.30
N LEU A 154 -18.94 0.40 -9.96
CA LEU A 154 -18.80 -0.03 -8.56
C LEU A 154 -18.08 1.01 -7.69
N PHE A 155 -17.19 1.83 -8.25
CA PHE A 155 -16.55 2.90 -7.51
C PHE A 155 -17.57 3.95 -7.03
N THR A 156 -18.50 4.34 -7.89
CA THR A 156 -19.57 5.29 -7.55
C THR A 156 -20.58 4.66 -6.59
N LEU A 157 -21.04 3.43 -6.88
CA LEU A 157 -22.00 2.70 -6.05
C LEU A 157 -21.48 2.48 -4.62
N ASN A 158 -20.20 2.12 -4.48
CA ASN A 158 -19.59 1.87 -3.20
C ASN A 158 -19.41 3.15 -2.36
N LYS A 159 -19.21 4.31 -3.01
CA LYS A 159 -19.21 5.61 -2.34
C LYS A 159 -20.60 5.97 -1.81
N VAL A 160 -21.65 5.76 -2.61
CA VAL A 160 -23.05 6.02 -2.20
C VAL A 160 -23.47 5.13 -1.05
N SER A 161 -23.22 3.82 -1.15
CA SER A 161 -23.69 2.85 -0.18
C SER A 161 -22.97 2.94 1.18
N ASN A 162 -21.97 3.82 1.31
CA ASN A 162 -20.98 3.80 2.40
C ASN A 162 -20.35 2.41 2.63
N LYS A 163 -20.53 1.47 1.69
CA LYS A 163 -20.02 0.10 1.77
C LYS A 163 -18.53 0.06 1.43
N VAL A 164 -18.01 1.03 0.68
CA VAL A 164 -16.56 1.25 0.54
C VAL A 164 -16.25 2.75 0.54
N THR A 165 -16.20 3.34 1.73
CA THR A 165 -15.29 4.45 1.94
C THR A 165 -13.87 3.89 1.76
N TYR A 166 -13.23 4.13 0.61
CA TYR A 166 -11.80 3.92 0.42
C TYR A 166 -10.99 4.93 1.27
N THR A 167 -11.20 4.93 2.58
CA THR A 167 -10.28 5.46 3.59
C THR A 167 -9.54 4.28 4.20
N HIS A 168 -8.70 3.62 3.38
CA HIS A 168 -7.91 2.42 3.68
C HIS A 168 -6.92 2.50 4.85
N GLN A 169 -6.98 3.55 5.67
CA GLN A 169 -6.23 3.60 6.92
C GLN A 169 -7.11 3.15 8.10
N ARG A 170 -8.36 3.62 8.19
CA ARG A 170 -9.16 3.49 9.42
C ARG A 170 -9.70 2.08 9.68
N ASP A 171 -9.96 1.26 8.66
CA ASP A 171 -10.60 -0.05 8.89
C ASP A 171 -9.60 -1.17 9.25
N PHE A 172 -8.36 -1.06 8.75
CA PHE A 172 -7.25 -1.93 9.18
C PHE A 172 -6.75 -1.58 10.59
N ASP A 173 -6.82 -0.31 10.97
CA ASP A 173 -6.43 0.19 12.30
C ASP A 173 -7.47 -0.13 13.40
N GLN A 174 -8.71 -0.50 13.03
CA GLN A 174 -9.83 -0.71 13.97
C GLN A 174 -9.94 -2.12 14.57
N GLY A 175 -8.86 -2.91 14.60
CA GLY A 175 -8.84 -4.13 15.42
C GLY A 175 -9.63 -5.33 14.88
N HIS A 176 -10.11 -5.28 13.63
CA HIS A 176 -10.79 -6.41 12.99
C HIS A 176 -9.83 -7.56 12.63
N PHE A 177 -8.54 -7.28 12.50
CA PHE A 177 -7.50 -8.29 12.33
C PHE A 177 -6.84 -8.60 13.68
N PRO A 178 -6.45 -9.86 13.94
CA PRO A 178 -5.51 -10.18 15.01
C PRO A 178 -4.27 -9.29 14.92
N LYS A 179 -3.71 -8.86 16.06
CA LYS A 179 -2.58 -7.91 16.12
C LYS A 179 -1.41 -8.26 15.20
N PHE A 180 -1.11 -9.55 15.01
CA PHE A 180 0.00 -10.02 14.17
C PHE A 180 -0.23 -9.86 12.66
N LEU A 181 -1.45 -9.58 12.21
CA LEU A 181 -1.81 -9.32 10.80
C LEU A 181 -2.08 -7.84 10.51
N GLN A 182 -2.12 -6.99 11.55
CA GLN A 182 -2.41 -5.58 11.37
C GLN A 182 -1.22 -4.87 10.71
N PRO A 183 -1.44 -4.01 9.70
CA PRO A 183 -0.38 -3.20 9.08
C PRO A 183 0.34 -2.33 10.11
N ASN A 184 -0.41 -1.84 11.09
CA ASN A 184 0.04 -0.99 12.18
C ASN A 184 -0.01 -1.67 13.56
N GLY A 185 0.12 -3.00 13.64
CA GLY A 185 0.05 -3.72 14.93
C GLY A 185 1.12 -3.30 15.94
N ASP A 186 0.77 -3.34 17.24
CA ASP A 186 1.71 -3.11 18.34
C ASP A 186 2.89 -4.09 18.28
N GLY A 187 4.12 -3.56 18.28
CA GLY A 187 5.35 -4.37 18.41
C GLY A 187 5.95 -4.91 17.11
N THR A 188 5.45 -4.51 15.94
CA THR A 188 6.11 -4.85 14.66
C THR A 188 7.32 -3.95 14.40
N LEU A 189 8.38 -4.50 13.76
CA LEU A 189 9.55 -3.72 13.36
C LEU A 189 9.20 -2.58 12.39
N LEU A 190 8.11 -2.75 11.64
CA LEU A 190 7.63 -1.80 10.63
C LEU A 190 7.03 -0.53 11.22
N ASN A 191 6.61 -0.57 12.49
CA ASN A 191 6.07 0.58 13.21
C ASN A 191 7.09 1.30 14.09
N TYR A 192 8.27 0.71 14.32
CA TYR A 192 9.26 1.26 15.25
C TYR A 192 9.74 2.66 14.87
N PHE A 193 9.84 2.95 13.56
CA PHE A 193 10.35 4.23 13.07
C PHE A 193 9.27 5.31 12.88
N GLY A 194 7.98 4.97 13.04
CA GLY A 194 6.87 5.92 12.83
C GLY A 194 6.69 6.40 11.38
N GLU A 195 7.44 5.85 10.43
CA GLU A 195 7.40 6.22 9.02
C GLU A 195 6.38 5.37 8.24
N VAL A 196 5.69 5.97 7.27
CA VAL A 196 4.74 5.26 6.40
C VAL A 196 5.44 4.78 5.12
N ILE A 197 5.58 3.46 4.99
CA ILE A 197 6.20 2.77 3.87
C ILE A 197 5.10 2.09 3.04
N GLY A 198 4.81 2.66 1.86
CA GLY A 198 3.83 2.12 0.91
C GLY A 198 4.10 0.66 0.55
N GLY A 199 3.08 -0.19 0.69
CA GLY A 199 3.18 -1.63 0.39
C GLY A 199 3.83 -2.47 1.50
N LEU A 200 4.28 -1.86 2.61
CA LEU A 200 4.75 -2.57 3.80
C LEU A 200 3.80 -2.35 4.99
N ASN A 201 3.86 -1.19 5.65
CA ASN A 201 2.97 -0.84 6.77
C ASN A 201 1.77 0.02 6.34
N LYS A 202 1.66 0.32 5.05
CA LYS A 202 0.46 0.85 4.42
C LYS A 202 -0.09 -0.17 3.43
N PRO A 203 -1.36 -0.62 3.58
CA PRO A 203 -1.98 -1.56 2.66
C PRO A 203 -1.83 -1.16 1.19
N GLN A 204 -1.60 -2.16 0.34
CA GLN A 204 -1.58 -2.02 -1.11
C GLN A 204 -2.69 -2.88 -1.74
N ILE A 205 -3.37 -2.33 -2.74
CA ILE A 205 -4.55 -2.94 -3.38
C ILE A 205 -4.24 -3.24 -4.84
N TYR A 206 -4.73 -4.38 -5.31
CA TYR A 206 -4.59 -4.81 -6.70
C TYR A 206 -5.97 -5.12 -7.30
N ALA A 207 -6.28 -4.50 -8.43
CA ALA A 207 -7.38 -4.92 -9.29
C ALA A 207 -6.83 -5.89 -10.35
N LYS A 208 -7.29 -7.14 -10.34
CA LYS A 208 -6.75 -8.22 -11.18
C LYS A 208 -7.84 -8.79 -12.10
N PRO A 209 -7.80 -8.54 -13.43
CA PRO A 209 -8.63 -9.29 -14.37
C PRO A 209 -8.18 -10.76 -14.43
N PRO A 210 -9.00 -11.67 -14.97
CA PRO A 210 -8.61 -13.06 -15.17
C PRO A 210 -7.28 -13.18 -15.94
N GLY A 211 -6.38 -14.02 -15.44
CA GLY A 211 -5.05 -14.22 -16.03
C GLY A 211 -3.98 -13.21 -15.60
N ALA A 212 -4.30 -12.19 -14.79
CA ALA A 212 -3.30 -11.28 -14.23
C ALA A 212 -2.32 -12.02 -13.31
N ARG A 213 -1.01 -11.85 -13.53
CA ARG A 213 0.05 -12.56 -12.80
C ARG A 213 0.97 -11.59 -12.06
N THR A 214 1.33 -11.98 -10.84
CA THR A 214 2.49 -11.45 -10.14
C THR A 214 3.60 -12.47 -10.31
N THR A 215 4.74 -12.08 -10.89
CA THR A 215 5.84 -13.03 -11.14
C THR A 215 6.44 -13.53 -9.83
N PRO A 216 7.01 -14.74 -9.79
CA PRO A 216 7.69 -15.27 -8.60
C PRO A 216 8.77 -14.30 -8.10
N HIS A 217 8.74 -14.00 -6.80
CA HIS A 217 9.72 -13.14 -6.15
C HIS A 217 9.77 -13.44 -4.65
N THR A 218 10.85 -13.02 -4.00
CA THR A 218 10.92 -12.93 -2.53
C THR A 218 10.50 -11.52 -2.11
N GLU A 219 9.85 -11.42 -0.97
CA GLU A 219 9.45 -10.13 -0.41
C GLU A 219 10.64 -9.23 -0.05
N ASN A 220 10.36 -7.93 0.04
CA ASN A 220 11.35 -6.93 0.37
C ASN A 220 12.00 -7.23 1.74
N ASN A 221 13.33 -7.35 1.76
CA ASN A 221 14.11 -7.75 2.94
C ASN A 221 13.67 -9.09 3.56
N SER A 222 13.02 -9.96 2.78
CA SER A 222 12.49 -11.24 3.25
C SER A 222 11.50 -11.10 4.42
N LEU A 223 10.77 -9.98 4.46
CA LEU A 223 9.68 -9.79 5.41
C LEU A 223 8.51 -10.73 5.09
N ALA A 224 7.72 -11.04 6.11
CA ALA A 224 6.46 -11.73 5.91
C ALA A 224 5.44 -10.81 5.20
N LEU A 225 4.59 -11.39 4.36
CA LEU A 225 3.49 -10.70 3.68
C LEU A 225 2.15 -11.25 4.15
N VAL A 226 1.11 -10.43 4.04
CA VAL A 226 -0.29 -10.86 4.18
C VAL A 226 -1.02 -10.45 2.91
N ASN A 227 -1.77 -11.37 2.31
CA ASN A 227 -2.59 -11.09 1.13
C ASN A 227 -4.03 -11.52 1.40
N LEU A 228 -4.98 -10.64 1.05
CA LEU A 228 -6.41 -10.88 1.21
C LEU A 228 -7.09 -10.73 -0.15
N ASN A 229 -7.72 -11.82 -0.61
CA ASN A 229 -8.55 -11.78 -1.81
C ASN A 229 -9.93 -11.22 -1.45
N LEU A 230 -10.30 -10.08 -2.05
CA LEU A 230 -11.60 -9.45 -1.86
C LEU A 230 -12.70 -10.06 -2.76
N GLY A 231 -12.32 -10.92 -3.72
CA GLY A 231 -13.26 -11.58 -4.63
C GLY A 231 -13.75 -10.70 -5.79
N PRO A 232 -14.77 -11.16 -6.55
CA PRO A 232 -15.44 -12.46 -6.42
C PRO A 232 -14.65 -13.63 -7.05
N GLY A 233 -13.66 -13.33 -7.89
CA GLY A 233 -12.80 -14.34 -8.52
C GLY A 233 -11.79 -14.96 -7.55
N ASN A 234 -11.21 -16.09 -7.93
CA ASN A 234 -10.18 -16.77 -7.15
C ASN A 234 -8.77 -16.33 -7.55
N CYS A 235 -7.82 -16.48 -6.62
CA CYS A 235 -6.39 -16.34 -6.87
C CYS A 235 -5.71 -17.70 -6.63
N GLU A 236 -4.84 -18.10 -7.55
CA GLU A 236 -4.00 -19.29 -7.42
C GLU A 236 -2.60 -18.88 -6.94
N TRP A 237 -2.06 -19.61 -5.97
CA TRP A 237 -0.75 -19.40 -5.37
C TRP A 237 0.13 -20.62 -5.61
N LEU A 238 1.39 -20.37 -6.00
CA LEU A 238 2.38 -21.39 -6.38
C LEU A 238 3.59 -21.35 -5.46
#